data_AF-W2NSP4-F1
#
_entry.id   AF-W2NSP4-F1
#
_cell.length_a   1.000
_cell.length_b   1.000
_cell.length_c   1.000
_cell.angle_alpha   90.00
_cell.angle_beta   90.00
_cell.angle_gamma   90.00
#
_symmetry.space_group_name_H-M   'P 1'
#
loop_
_entity.id
_entity.type
_entity.pdbx_description
1 polymer ?
#
loop_
_entity_poly.entity_id
_entity_poly.type
_entity_poly.pdbx_seq_one_letter_code
_entity_poly.pdbx_strand_id
1 'polypeptide(L)'
;MKVMSASTWVRSVLRMESPVEDRLAEDAITELDKTYMSVARVLTTEGSEVAGEPRVDHYEHPASKIGLEDYAKELAFLPDFMEDSNTTIDYGAPNVTNSCLTTDQQERLVATLKKNERILIAS
;
A
#
# COMPACT_ATOMS: atom_id res chain seq x y z
N MET A 1 -17.18 -67.50 -5.89
CA MET A 1 -17.25 -66.05 -5.57
C MET A 1 -15.82 -65.53 -5.51
N LYS A 2 -15.33 -64.77 -6.51
CA LYS A 2 -13.94 -64.32 -6.56
C LYS A 2 -13.82 -63.00 -5.80
N VAL A 3 -13.24 -63.07 -4.61
CA VAL A 3 -13.08 -61.92 -3.71
C VAL A 3 -11.99 -61.02 -4.27
N MET A 4 -12.31 -59.79 -4.64
CA MET A 4 -11.30 -58.82 -5.05
C MET A 4 -10.50 -58.40 -3.81
N SER A 5 -9.17 -58.45 -3.90
CA SER A 5 -8.30 -58.00 -2.82
C SER A 5 -8.47 -56.49 -2.59
N ALA A 6 -8.44 -56.06 -1.34
CA ALA A 6 -8.58 -54.64 -0.96
C ALA A 6 -7.58 -53.73 -1.70
N SER A 7 -6.38 -54.24 -1.99
CA SER A 7 -5.38 -53.52 -2.78
C SER A 7 -5.80 -53.30 -4.24
N THR A 8 -6.55 -54.23 -4.83
CA THR A 8 -7.09 -54.11 -6.19
C THR A 8 -8.27 -53.13 -6.23
N TRP A 9 -9.08 -53.08 -5.16
CA TRP A 9 -10.16 -52.10 -5.02
C TRP A 9 -9.62 -50.67 -4.91
N VAL A 10 -8.66 -50.44 -4.01
CA VAL A 10 -8.01 -49.12 -3.81
C VAL A 10 -7.32 -48.64 -5.09
N ARG A 11 -6.62 -49.53 -5.80
CA ARG A 11 -5.92 -49.17 -7.05
C ARG A 11 -6.87 -48.89 -8.21
N SER A 12 -8.09 -49.45 -8.20
CA SER A 12 -9.14 -49.16 -9.18
C SER A 12 -9.88 -47.87 -8.87
N VAL A 13 -10.09 -47.55 -7.57
CA VAL A 13 -10.68 -46.28 -7.10
C VAL A 13 -9.74 -45.12 -7.41
N LEU A 14 -8.44 -45.25 -7.08
CA LEU A 14 -7.44 -44.21 -7.35
C LEU A 14 -7.22 -43.94 -8.86
N ARG A 15 -7.51 -44.92 -9.73
CA ARG A 15 -7.37 -44.80 -11.19
C ARG A 15 -8.54 -44.06 -11.85
N MET A 16 -9.70 -43.95 -11.18
CA MET A 16 -10.88 -43.24 -11.69
C MET A 16 -10.91 -41.74 -11.34
N GLU A 17 -10.15 -41.32 -10.32
CA GLU A 17 -10.13 -39.94 -9.82
C GLU A 17 -9.25 -38.98 -10.65
N SER A 18 -8.44 -39.51 -11.58
CA SER A 18 -7.37 -38.74 -12.25
C SER A 18 -7.69 -38.10 -13.61
N PRO A 19 -8.65 -38.55 -14.45
CA PRO A 19 -8.88 -37.92 -15.76
C PRO A 19 -9.95 -36.83 -15.76
N VAL A 20 -10.78 -36.74 -14.72
CA VAL A 20 -11.93 -35.82 -14.67
C VAL A 20 -11.51 -34.46 -14.14
N GLU A 21 -10.73 -34.43 -13.05
CA GLU A 21 -10.17 -33.20 -12.47
C GLU A 21 -9.26 -32.45 -13.45
N ASP A 22 -8.40 -33.16 -14.17
CA ASP A 22 -7.55 -32.55 -15.22
C ASP A 22 -8.41 -31.88 -16.31
N ARG A 23 -9.52 -32.51 -16.72
CA ARG A 23 -10.41 -31.94 -17.73
C ARG A 23 -11.20 -30.74 -17.22
N LEU A 24 -11.53 -30.72 -15.92
CA LEU A 24 -12.18 -29.57 -15.27
C LEU A 24 -11.21 -28.39 -15.13
N ALA A 25 -9.93 -28.66 -14.86
CA ALA A 25 -8.89 -27.64 -14.82
C ALA A 25 -8.65 -27.00 -16.19
N GLU A 26 -8.58 -27.80 -17.26
CA GLU A 26 -8.43 -27.29 -18.63
C GLU A 26 -9.65 -26.46 -19.09
N ASP A 27 -10.86 -26.86 -18.69
CA ASP A 27 -12.09 -26.10 -19.00
C ASP A 27 -12.11 -24.76 -18.26
N ALA A 28 -11.71 -24.73 -16.99
CA ALA A 28 -11.58 -23.50 -16.20
C ALA A 28 -10.51 -22.55 -16.76
N ILE A 29 -9.37 -23.08 -17.22
CA ILE A 29 -8.33 -22.28 -17.88
C ILE A 29 -8.85 -21.71 -19.21
N THR A 30 -9.58 -22.51 -19.97
CA THR A 30 -10.18 -22.07 -21.24
C THR A 30 -11.25 -20.99 -21.04
N GLU A 31 -12.05 -21.09 -19.99
CA GLU A 31 -13.04 -20.08 -19.60
C GLU A 31 -12.37 -18.77 -19.16
N LEU A 32 -11.28 -18.87 -18.40
CA LEU A 32 -10.49 -17.72 -17.97
C LEU A 32 -9.87 -16.98 -19.17
N ASP A 33 -9.28 -17.72 -20.13
CA ASP A 33 -8.65 -17.13 -21.32
C ASP A 33 -9.68 -16.42 -22.21
N LYS A 34 -10.86 -17.02 -22.40
CA LYS A 34 -11.98 -16.38 -23.11
C LYS A 34 -12.43 -15.09 -22.43
N THR A 35 -12.52 -15.10 -21.11
CA THR A 35 -12.93 -13.93 -20.32
C THR A 35 -11.89 -12.82 -20.42
N TYR A 36 -10.61 -13.16 -20.26
CA TYR A 36 -9.50 -12.23 -20.40
C TYR A 36 -9.45 -11.61 -21.79
N MET A 37 -9.58 -12.41 -22.85
CA MET A 37 -9.62 -11.92 -24.24
C MET A 37 -10.86 -11.06 -24.53
N SER A 38 -12.02 -11.35 -23.93
CA SER A 38 -13.22 -10.52 -24.06
C SER A 38 -13.01 -9.14 -23.43
N VAL A 39 -12.52 -9.10 -22.19
CA VAL A 39 -12.23 -7.85 -21.47
C VAL A 39 -11.15 -7.04 -22.19
N ALA A 40 -10.07 -7.68 -22.63
CA ALA A 40 -9.00 -7.02 -23.38
C ALA A 40 -9.54 -6.40 -24.68
N ARG A 41 -10.38 -7.12 -25.43
CA ARG A 41 -11.01 -6.58 -26.65
C ARG A 41 -11.84 -5.35 -26.35
N VAL A 42 -12.75 -5.42 -25.38
CA VAL A 42 -13.59 -4.28 -24.97
C VAL A 42 -12.73 -3.07 -24.64
N LEU A 43 -11.72 -3.22 -23.79
CA LEU A 43 -10.81 -2.14 -23.41
C LEU A 43 -10.02 -1.57 -24.60
N THR A 44 -9.66 -2.40 -25.57
CA THR A 44 -8.93 -1.95 -26.78
C THR A 44 -9.82 -1.34 -27.86
N THR A 45 -11.12 -1.67 -27.90
CA THR A 45 -12.06 -1.17 -28.91
C THR A 45 -12.92 0.00 -28.41
N GLU A 46 -13.14 0.11 -27.10
CA GLU A 46 -13.86 1.22 -26.45
C GLU A 46 -13.05 2.54 -26.47
N GLY A 47 -11.75 2.48 -26.80
CA GLY A 47 -10.89 3.67 -26.96
C GLY A 47 -10.81 4.27 -28.36
N SER A 48 -11.65 3.84 -29.32
CA SER A 48 -11.59 4.32 -30.73
C SER A 48 -12.50 5.53 -31.05
N GLU A 49 -13.17 6.13 -30.07
CA GLU A 49 -13.81 7.44 -30.26
C GLU A 49 -12.90 8.57 -29.74
N VAL A 50 -11.98 9.02 -30.59
CA VAL A 50 -11.43 10.38 -30.48
C VAL A 50 -12.52 11.34 -30.97
N ALA A 51 -13.55 11.51 -30.15
CA ALA A 51 -14.48 12.63 -30.21
C ALA A 51 -13.95 13.72 -29.26
N GLY A 52 -13.89 14.94 -29.76
CA GLY A 52 -13.11 16.02 -29.20
C GLY A 52 -13.52 16.51 -27.81
N GLU A 53 -12.47 16.97 -27.11
CA GLU A 53 -12.41 18.01 -26.06
C GLU A 53 -12.82 17.66 -24.61
N PRO A 54 -12.30 18.39 -23.58
CA PRO A 54 -11.20 19.36 -23.54
C PRO A 54 -10.10 18.98 -22.53
N ARG A 55 -8.83 19.20 -22.93
CA ARG A 55 -7.67 19.50 -22.06
C ARG A 55 -7.67 18.80 -20.68
N VAL A 56 -7.20 17.55 -20.65
CA VAL A 56 -6.45 17.11 -19.48
C VAL A 56 -5.19 17.96 -19.49
N ASP A 57 -5.20 19.04 -18.72
CA ASP A 57 -4.00 19.80 -18.38
C ASP A 57 -3.10 18.84 -17.62
N HIS A 58 -2.32 18.06 -18.36
CA HIS A 58 -1.20 17.34 -17.81
C HIS A 58 -0.30 18.42 -17.22
N TYR A 59 -0.31 18.56 -15.89
CA TYR A 59 0.67 19.33 -15.15
C TYR A 59 2.03 18.64 -15.34
N GLU A 60 2.58 18.73 -16.54
CA GLU A 60 3.94 18.35 -16.85
C GLU A 60 4.79 19.49 -16.31
N HIS A 61 5.35 19.29 -15.11
CA HIS A 61 6.35 20.23 -14.60
C HIS A 61 7.55 20.10 -15.55
N PRO A 62 7.88 21.13 -16.35
CA PRO A 62 9.05 21.07 -17.21
C PRO A 62 10.27 20.77 -16.34
N ALA A 63 11.16 19.91 -16.82
CA ALA A 63 12.39 19.58 -16.10
C ALA A 63 13.03 20.89 -15.61
N SER A 64 13.26 20.96 -14.29
CA SER A 64 13.85 22.15 -13.69
C SER A 64 15.18 22.43 -14.40
N LYS A 65 15.28 23.59 -15.06
CA LYS A 65 16.47 24.00 -15.83
C LYS A 65 17.60 24.52 -14.92
N ILE A 66 17.52 24.22 -13.63
CA ILE A 66 18.57 24.61 -12.70
C ILE A 66 19.78 23.72 -12.92
N GLY A 67 20.93 24.34 -13.18
CA GLY A 67 22.19 23.60 -13.23
C GLY A 67 22.48 23.00 -11.86
N LEU A 68 23.18 21.86 -11.80
CA LEU A 68 23.56 21.24 -10.53
C LEU A 68 24.34 22.22 -9.63
N GLU A 69 25.10 23.12 -10.23
CA GLU A 69 25.84 24.20 -9.56
C GLU A 69 24.92 25.21 -8.88
N ASP A 70 23.82 25.58 -9.53
CA ASP A 70 22.85 26.53 -8.97
C ASP A 70 22.00 25.84 -7.90
N TYR A 71 21.67 24.56 -8.08
CA TYR A 71 21.04 23.74 -7.05
C TYR A 71 21.94 23.63 -5.80
N ALA A 72 23.25 23.39 -5.97
CA ALA A 72 24.19 23.34 -4.85
C ALA A 72 24.31 24.68 -4.11
N LYS A 73 24.23 25.82 -4.83
CA LYS A 73 24.21 27.16 -4.20
C LYS A 73 22.94 27.39 -3.39
N GLU A 74 21.79 26.94 -3.89
CA GLU A 74 20.52 27.02 -3.14
C GLU A 74 20.57 26.16 -1.87
N LEU A 75 21.16 24.95 -1.95
CA LEU A 75 21.36 24.09 -0.79
C LEU A 75 22.29 24.70 0.27
N ALA A 76 23.21 25.60 -0.11
CA ALA A 76 24.11 26.27 0.84
C ALA A 76 23.39 27.22 1.81
N PHE A 77 22.14 27.58 1.53
CA PHE A 77 21.29 28.38 2.41
C PHE A 77 20.33 27.56 3.26
N LEU A 78 20.25 26.24 3.04
CA LEU A 78 19.45 25.38 3.89
C LEU A 78 20.16 25.19 5.23
N PRO A 79 19.41 25.22 6.34
CA PRO A 79 19.95 24.79 7.62
C PRO A 79 20.45 23.35 7.50
N ASP A 80 21.52 23.04 8.21
CA ASP A 80 22.08 21.70 8.18
C ASP A 80 21.06 20.74 8.83
N PHE A 81 20.47 19.83 8.02
CA PHE A 81 19.47 18.88 8.49
C PHE A 81 20.04 17.82 9.43
N MET A 82 21.38 17.77 9.53
CA MET A 82 22.11 16.90 10.45
C MET A 82 22.36 17.55 11.81
N GLU A 83 21.99 18.83 11.97
CA GLU A 83 22.08 19.50 13.26
C GLU A 83 20.90 19.06 14.15
N ASP A 84 21.22 18.44 15.28
CA ASP A 84 20.24 18.05 16.30
C ASP A 84 19.54 19.30 16.83
N SER A 85 18.40 19.64 16.21
CA SER A 85 17.55 20.72 16.69
C SER A 85 16.96 20.30 18.03
N ASN A 86 17.42 20.93 19.11
CA ASN A 86 16.91 20.67 20.46
C ASN A 86 15.52 21.29 20.61
N THR A 87 14.50 20.56 20.17
CA THR A 87 13.10 20.89 20.42
C THR A 87 12.73 20.43 21.83
N THR A 88 12.22 21.33 22.66
CA THR A 88 11.75 21.02 24.02
C THR A 88 10.27 21.34 24.15
N ILE A 89 9.49 20.48 24.81
CA ILE A 89 8.05 20.68 24.98
C ILE A 89 7.78 21.51 26.24
N ASP A 90 7.04 22.61 26.09
CA ASP A 90 6.50 23.35 27.23
C ASP A 90 5.24 22.69 27.79
N TYR A 91 5.40 21.93 28.87
CA TYR A 91 4.29 21.26 29.57
C TYR A 91 3.42 22.20 30.41
N GLY A 92 3.83 23.46 30.58
CA GLY A 92 3.04 24.51 31.23
C GLY A 92 2.16 25.28 30.26
N ALA A 93 2.25 25.00 28.96
CA ALA A 93 1.49 25.70 27.94
C ALA A 93 -0.04 25.52 28.14
N PRO A 94 -0.86 26.52 27.77
CA PRO A 94 -2.32 26.46 27.90
C PRO A 94 -2.96 25.24 27.22
N ASN A 95 -2.31 24.72 26.18
CA ASN A 95 -2.78 23.54 25.43
C ASN A 95 -2.51 22.21 26.16
N VAL A 96 -1.63 22.21 27.17
CA VAL A 96 -1.30 21.04 28.00
C VAL A 96 -2.03 21.11 29.35
N THR A 97 -2.27 22.32 29.87
CA THR A 97 -3.01 22.54 31.11
C THR A 97 -4.52 22.48 30.87
N ASN A 98 -5.24 21.67 31.64
CA ASN A 98 -6.70 21.57 31.53
C ASN A 98 -7.38 21.82 32.88
N SER A 99 -8.23 22.86 32.96
CA SER A 99 -8.93 23.26 34.18
C SER A 99 -9.96 22.25 34.69
N CYS A 100 -10.36 21.29 33.85
CA CYS A 100 -11.31 20.24 34.20
C CYS A 100 -10.62 19.01 34.83
N LEU A 101 -9.29 18.92 34.79
CA LEU A 101 -8.53 17.82 35.39
C LEU A 101 -8.24 18.10 36.87
N THR A 102 -8.24 17.06 37.69
CA THR A 102 -7.69 17.15 39.04
C THR A 102 -6.16 17.29 38.98
N THR A 103 -5.53 17.79 40.05
CA THR A 103 -4.08 17.92 40.13
C THR A 103 -3.36 16.60 39.82
N ASP A 104 -3.82 15.49 40.42
CA ASP A 104 -3.24 14.15 40.18
C ASP A 104 -3.39 13.67 38.73
N GLN A 105 -4.46 14.09 38.04
CA GLN A 105 -4.68 13.74 36.64
C GLN A 105 -3.78 14.58 35.72
N GLN A 106 -3.66 15.87 35.99
CA GLN A 106 -2.76 16.76 35.26
C GLN A 106 -1.30 16.32 35.40
N GLU A 107 -0.86 15.95 36.61
CA GLU A 107 0.50 15.44 36.85
C GLU A 107 0.76 14.14 36.10
N ARG A 108 -0.20 13.20 36.08
CA ARG A 108 -0.09 11.94 35.33
C ARG A 108 -0.02 12.15 33.83
N LEU A 109 -0.79 13.10 33.29
CA LEU A 109 -0.72 13.50 31.89
C LEU A 109 0.68 14.03 31.55
N VAL A 110 1.16 15.01 32.32
CA VAL A 110 2.48 15.61 32.11
C VAL A 110 3.59 14.56 32.22
N ALA A 111 3.50 13.65 33.18
CA ALA A 111 4.47 12.55 33.32
C ALA A 111 4.47 11.63 32.09
N THR A 112 3.29 11.31 31.54
CA THR A 112 3.16 10.52 30.31
C THR A 112 3.76 11.24 29.11
N LEU A 113 3.49 12.54 28.96
CA LEU A 113 4.02 13.32 27.85
C LEU A 113 5.55 13.46 27.92
N LYS A 114 6.11 13.70 29.11
CA LYS A 114 7.56 13.70 29.36
C LYS A 114 8.22 12.37 29.01
N LYS A 115 7.58 11.26 29.39
CA LYS A 115 8.09 9.92 29.07
C LYS A 115 8.15 9.66 27.56
N ASN A 116 7.25 10.24 26.77
CA ASN A 116 7.14 10.01 25.33
C ASN A 116 7.69 11.18 24.49
N GLU A 117 8.45 12.09 25.09
CA GLU A 117 8.90 13.34 24.45
C GLU A 117 9.67 13.09 23.14
N ARG A 118 10.52 12.05 23.08
CA ARG A 118 11.25 11.69 21.86
C ARG A 118 10.35 11.35 20.67
N ILE A 119 9.21 10.71 20.92
CA ILE A 119 8.25 10.36 19.86
C ILE A 119 7.50 11.61 19.41
N LEU A 120 7.15 12.50 20.34
CA LEU A 120 6.45 13.74 20.05
C LEU A 120 7.29 14.73 19.23
N ILE A 121 8.60 14.73 19.43
CA ILE A 121 9.54 15.61 18.71
C ILE A 121 9.93 15.03 17.34
N ALA A 122 10.02 13.71 17.23
CA ALA A 122 10.53 13.04 16.03
C ALA A 122 9.46 12.64 15.00
N SER A 123 8.20 13.09 15.15
CA SER A 123 7.06 12.71 14.29
C SER A 123 6.70 13.74 13.25
#